data_AF-A0A316KSS6-F1
#
_entry.id   AF-A0A316KSS6-F1
#
_cell.length_a   1.000
_cell.length_b   1.000
_cell.length_c   1.000
_cell.angle_alpha   90.00
_cell.angle_beta   90.00
_cell.angle_gamma   90.00
#
_symmetry.space_group_name_H-M   'P 1'
#
loop_
_entity.id
_entity.type
_entity.pdbx_description
1 polymer ?
#
loop_
_entity_poly.entity_id
_entity_poly.type
_entity_poly.pdbx_seq_one_letter_code
_entity_poly.pdbx_strand_id
1 'polypeptide(L)'
;MAYRYQPSKFWTCDCDRTTGGHIIAGHYSACVYCSKTRAQLKEIVVPSGLGGMFSVEILEVGDARAKVQVVSNANGFDQLPPFDVALKDIAPRWKREVTA
;
A
#
# COMPACT_ATOMS: atom_id res chain seq x y z
N MET A 1 -11.98 -23.83 2.17
CA MET A 1 -11.75 -22.99 0.98
C MET A 1 -10.28 -22.64 0.94
N ALA A 2 -9.54 -23.08 -0.09
CA ALA A 2 -8.16 -22.67 -0.25
C ALA A 2 -8.14 -21.16 -0.50
N TYR A 3 -7.54 -20.40 0.41
CA TYR A 3 -7.28 -18.98 0.22
C TYR A 3 -6.29 -18.87 -0.96
N ARG A 4 -6.83 -18.74 -2.18
CA ARG A 4 -6.03 -18.39 -3.35
C ARG A 4 -5.57 -16.96 -3.10
N TYR A 5 -4.34 -16.82 -2.60
CA TYR A 5 -3.66 -15.54 -2.48
C TYR A 5 -3.72 -14.86 -3.86
N GLN A 6 -4.61 -13.89 -4.01
CA GLN A 6 -4.58 -12.98 -5.14
C GLN A 6 -3.58 -11.90 -4.77
N PRO A 7 -2.48 -11.74 -5.53
CA PRO A 7 -1.58 -10.65 -5.27
C PRO A 7 -2.35 -9.33 -5.37
N SER A 8 -2.25 -8.49 -4.34
CA SER A 8 -2.79 -7.12 -4.30
C SER A 8 -2.59 -6.41 -5.65
N LYS A 9 -3.64 -5.75 -6.13
CA LYS A 9 -3.69 -5.14 -7.46
C LYS A 9 -2.64 -4.06 -7.68
N PHE A 10 -2.19 -3.42 -6.60
CA PHE A 10 -1.15 -2.40 -6.61
C PHE A 10 -0.24 -2.54 -5.40
N TRP A 11 0.95 -1.94 -5.50
CA TRP A 11 1.87 -1.74 -4.38
C TRP A 11 2.52 -0.36 -4.50
N THR A 12 3.08 0.16 -3.41
CA THR A 12 3.64 1.51 -3.40
C THR A 12 5.15 1.52 -3.19
N CYS A 13 5.81 2.52 -3.76
CA CYS A 13 7.21 2.82 -3.56
C CYS A 13 7.40 4.31 -3.21
N ASP A 14 8.38 4.61 -2.35
CA ASP A 14 8.67 5.95 -1.81
C ASP A 14 9.94 6.55 -2.39
N CYS A 15 10.45 6.07 -3.53
CA CYS A 15 11.69 6.62 -4.07
C CYS A 15 11.51 8.05 -4.58
N ASP A 16 12.47 8.92 -4.21
CA ASP A 16 12.50 10.36 -4.52
C ASP A 16 12.51 10.71 -6.02
N ARG A 17 12.59 9.69 -6.88
CA ARG A 17 12.59 9.82 -8.35
C ARG A 17 11.21 10.16 -8.91
N THR A 18 10.12 10.11 -8.13
CA THR A 18 8.87 10.82 -8.46
C THR A 18 8.45 11.70 -7.31
N THR A 19 7.80 12.81 -7.65
CA THR A 19 7.11 13.69 -6.73
C THR A 19 5.88 12.98 -6.17
N GLY A 20 5.95 12.50 -4.93
CA GLY A 20 4.87 11.75 -4.27
C GLY A 20 4.86 10.28 -4.69
N GLY A 21 4.72 9.37 -3.71
CA GLY A 21 4.97 7.94 -3.85
C GLY A 21 4.39 7.29 -5.12
N HIS A 22 5.14 6.33 -5.67
CA HIS A 22 4.81 5.62 -6.91
C HIS A 22 3.79 4.54 -6.57
N ILE A 23 2.61 4.58 -7.17
CA ILE A 23 1.72 3.41 -7.17
C ILE A 23 2.05 2.57 -8.39
N ILE A 24 2.41 1.32 -8.13
CA ILE A 24 2.89 0.38 -9.13
C ILE A 24 1.85 -0.74 -9.26
N ALA A 25 1.50 -1.08 -10.50
CA ALA A 25 0.58 -2.18 -10.75
C ALA A 25 1.16 -3.51 -10.25
N GLY A 26 0.30 -4.36 -9.70
CA GLY A 26 0.67 -5.55 -8.95
C GLY A 26 1.41 -6.63 -9.76
N HIS A 27 1.36 -6.54 -11.09
CA HIS A 27 2.09 -7.42 -12.00
C HIS A 27 3.58 -7.06 -12.15
N TYR A 28 3.99 -5.85 -11.78
CA TYR A 28 5.40 -5.49 -11.69
C TYR A 28 5.97 -5.93 -10.34
N SER A 29 7.10 -6.64 -10.38
CA SER A 29 7.78 -7.15 -9.19
C SER A 29 8.72 -6.12 -8.54
N ALA A 30 9.15 -5.09 -9.28
CA ALA A 30 10.12 -4.09 -8.82
C ALA A 30 9.80 -2.69 -9.34
N CYS A 31 10.26 -1.68 -8.60
CA CYS A 31 10.17 -0.28 -9.02
C CYS A 31 11.25 -0.02 -10.08
N VAL A 32 10.84 0.53 -11.22
CA VAL A 32 11.75 0.81 -12.34
C VAL A 32 12.83 1.84 -11.99
N TYR A 33 12.61 2.68 -10.98
CA TYR A 33 13.52 3.78 -10.63
C TYR A 33 14.53 3.45 -9.53
N CYS A 34 14.15 2.63 -8.55
CA CYS A 34 15.01 2.32 -7.40
C CYS A 34 15.26 0.84 -7.18
N SER A 35 14.68 -0.03 -8.03
CA SER A 35 14.83 -1.49 -7.97
C SER A 35 14.34 -2.16 -6.68
N LYS A 36 13.75 -1.42 -5.72
CA LYS A 36 13.05 -2.01 -4.59
C LYS A 36 11.96 -2.93 -5.10
N THR A 37 11.81 -4.08 -4.46
CA THR A 37 10.88 -5.12 -4.90
C THR A 37 9.61 -5.10 -4.06
N ARG A 38 8.50 -5.53 -4.67
CA ARG A 38 7.23 -5.76 -3.97
C ARG A 38 7.42 -6.70 -2.76
N ALA A 39 8.33 -7.67 -2.85
CA ALA A 39 8.61 -8.60 -1.76
C ALA A 39 9.21 -7.94 -0.51
N GLN A 40 9.89 -6.80 -0.67
CA GLN A 40 10.43 -6.00 0.43
C GLN A 40 9.36 -5.11 1.08
N LEU A 41 8.24 -4.85 0.40
CA LEU A 41 7.12 -4.11 0.97
C LEU A 41 6.43 -4.97 2.03
N LYS A 42 6.21 -4.40 3.23
CA LYS A 42 5.48 -5.06 4.31
C LYS A 42 3.98 -4.79 4.17
N GLU A 43 3.61 -3.52 4.04
CA GLU A 43 2.22 -3.05 3.99
C GLU A 43 2.15 -1.66 3.36
N ILE A 44 0.98 -1.29 2.83
CA ILE A 44 0.68 0.08 2.41
C ILE A 44 -0.09 0.72 3.56
N VAL A 45 0.25 1.96 3.93
CA VAL A 45 -0.38 2.65 5.05
C VAL A 45 -0.97 4.00 4.65
N VAL A 46 -2.07 4.37 5.32
CA VAL A 46 -2.72 5.69 5.20
C VAL A 46 -3.07 6.22 6.59
N PRO A 47 -3.13 7.56 6.81
CA PRO A 47 -3.58 8.13 8.06
C PRO A 47 -5.01 7.68 8.42
N SER A 48 -5.22 7.26 9.66
CA SER A 48 -6.54 6.83 10.15
C SER A 48 -7.47 7.98 10.53
N GLY A 49 -6.95 9.21 10.62
CA GLY A 49 -7.65 10.36 11.21
C GLY A 49 -7.82 10.29 12.73
N LEU A 50 -7.45 9.16 13.37
CA LEU A 50 -7.55 8.92 14.81
C LEU A 50 -6.17 8.99 15.51
N GLY A 51 -5.19 9.67 14.89
CA GLY A 51 -3.82 9.74 15.40
C GLY A 51 -2.96 8.50 15.10
N GLY A 52 -3.40 7.60 14.21
CA GLY A 52 -2.68 6.40 13.80
C GLY A 52 -2.62 6.20 12.29
N MET A 53 -2.19 5.01 11.87
CA MET A 53 -2.14 4.58 10.48
C MET A 53 -2.97 3.31 10.29
N PHE A 54 -3.66 3.20 9.16
CA PHE A 54 -4.31 1.97 8.72
C PHE A 54 -3.47 1.30 7.65
N SER A 55 -3.27 -0.01 7.79
CA SER A 55 -2.78 -0.86 6.72
C SER A 55 -3.90 -1.08 5.72
N VAL A 56 -3.63 -0.86 4.44
CA VAL A 56 -4.64 -0.90 3.38
C VAL A 56 -4.18 -1.67 2.16
N GLU A 57 -5.14 -2.10 1.35
CA GLU A 57 -4.94 -2.47 -0.04
C GLU A 57 -5.58 -1.43 -0.96
N ILE A 58 -4.90 -1.11 -2.05
CA ILE A 58 -5.42 -0.22 -3.09
C ILE A 58 -6.26 -1.06 -4.06
N LEU A 59 -7.51 -0.65 -4.27
CA LEU A 59 -8.44 -1.31 -5.18
C LEU A 59 -8.47 -0.65 -6.56
N GLU A 60 -8.37 0.68 -6.59
CA GLU A 60 -8.44 1.52 -7.79
C GLU A 60 -7.64 2.81 -7.59
N VAL A 61 -7.04 3.32 -8.66
CA VAL A 61 -6.24 4.55 -8.69
C VAL A 61 -6.88 5.52 -9.67
N GLY A 62 -7.30 6.68 -9.19
CA GLY A 62 -7.71 7.82 -10.02
C GLY A 62 -6.63 8.90 -10.08
N ASP A 63 -6.96 10.06 -10.64
CA ASP A 63 -5.98 11.12 -10.93
C ASP A 63 -5.32 11.73 -9.67
N ALA A 64 -6.09 11.93 -8.59
CA ALA A 64 -5.62 12.57 -7.36
C ALA A 64 -5.92 11.76 -6.09
N ARG A 65 -6.68 10.67 -6.22
CA ARG A 65 -7.12 9.82 -5.11
C ARG A 65 -7.05 8.36 -5.50
N ALA A 66 -6.90 7.49 -4.52
CA ALA A 66 -7.05 6.06 -4.68
C ALA A 66 -8.14 5.54 -3.75
N LYS A 67 -8.89 4.57 -4.24
CA LYS A 67 -9.85 3.83 -3.44
C LYS A 67 -9.13 2.69 -2.74
N VAL A 68 -9.19 2.68 -1.42
CA VAL A 68 -8.47 1.72 -0.58
C VAL A 68 -9.42 0.97 0.35
N GLN A 69 -8.99 -0.20 0.79
CA GLN A 69 -9.68 -1.00 1.79
C GLN A 69 -8.73 -1.31 2.95
N VAL A 70 -9.18 -1.16 4.19
CA VAL A 70 -8.37 -1.55 5.36
C VAL A 70 -8.17 -3.07 5.35
N VAL A 71 -6.93 -3.50 5.58
CA VAL A 71 -6.57 -4.90 5.74
C VAL A 71 -5.80 -5.11 7.03
N SER A 72 -5.84 -6.34 7.56
CA SER A 72 -4.99 -6.77 8.68
C SER A 72 -5.10 -5.90 9.95
N ASN A 73 -6.31 -5.44 10.31
CA ASN A 73 -6.53 -4.67 11.53
C ASN A 73 -7.27 -5.50 12.59
N ALA A 74 -6.69 -5.61 13.79
CA ALA A 74 -7.20 -6.43 14.88
C ALA A 74 -8.48 -5.88 15.56
N ASN A 75 -8.86 -4.63 15.29
CA ASN A 75 -9.96 -3.94 15.98
C ASN A 75 -11.25 -3.83 15.14
N GLY A 76 -11.42 -4.66 14.09
CA GLY A 76 -12.64 -4.70 13.27
C GLY A 76 -12.75 -3.62 12.19
N PHE A 77 -11.70 -2.79 12.00
CA PHE A 77 -11.67 -1.76 10.96
C PHE A 77 -11.57 -2.32 9.54
N ASP A 78 -11.25 -3.61 9.39
CA ASP A 78 -11.31 -4.35 8.13
C ASP A 78 -12.74 -4.52 7.59
N GLN A 79 -13.76 -4.29 8.43
CA GLN A 79 -15.17 -4.26 8.03
C GLN A 79 -15.61 -2.89 7.49
N LEU A 80 -14.76 -1.87 7.55
CA LEU A 80 -15.08 -0.57 6.97
C LEU A 80 -15.27 -0.70 5.45
N PRO A 81 -16.27 -0.01 4.87
CA PRO A 81 -16.39 0.05 3.43
C PRO A 81 -15.13 0.70 2.83
N PRO A 82 -14.73 0.31 1.61
CA PRO A 82 -13.63 0.97 0.92
C PRO A 82 -13.87 2.49 0.80
N PHE A 83 -12.81 3.27 0.97
CA PHE A 83 -12.87 4.74 1.00
C PHE A 83 -11.77 5.36 0.15
N ASP A 84 -11.94 6.63 -0.21
CA ASP A 84 -10.98 7.38 -1.02
C ASP A 84 -9.95 8.09 -0.14
N VAL A 85 -8.68 8.01 -0.55
CA VAL A 85 -7.56 8.71 0.09
C VAL A 85 -6.81 9.52 -0.95
N ALA A 86 -6.22 10.65 -0.56
CA ALA A 86 -5.35 11.38 -1.47
C ALA A 86 -4.05 10.60 -1.70
N LEU A 87 -3.55 10.59 -2.95
CA LEU A 87 -2.35 9.83 -3.29
C LEU A 87 -1.12 10.21 -2.44
N LYS A 88 -1.04 11.49 -2.03
CA LYS A 88 0.00 12.03 -1.15
C LYS A 88 0.02 11.42 0.26
N ASP A 89 -1.12 10.88 0.71
CA ASP A 89 -1.28 10.32 2.06
C ASP A 89 -1.01 8.80 2.07
N ILE A 90 -0.75 8.20 0.89
CA ILE A 90 -0.41 6.79 0.75
C ILE A 90 1.09 6.63 0.89
N ALA A 91 1.52 5.82 1.86
CA ALA A 91 2.94 5.54 2.08
C ALA A 91 3.21 4.02 2.09
N PRO A 92 4.33 3.57 1.52
CA PRO A 92 4.80 2.21 1.74
C PRO A 92 5.42 2.08 3.13
N ARG A 93 5.17 0.95 3.79
CA ARG A 93 5.96 0.51 4.94
C ARG A 93 6.79 -0.68 4.52
N TRP A 94 8.10 -0.52 4.53
CA TRP A 94 9.04 -1.58 4.17
C TRP A 94 9.27 -2.56 5.33
N LYS A 95 9.63 -3.79 5.00
CA LYS A 95 10.16 -4.74 5.99
C LYS A 95 11.48 -4.16 6.52
N ARG A 96 11.70 -4.26 7.83
CA ARG A 96 13.01 -3.92 8.40
C ARG A 96 14.05 -4.86 7.80
N GLU A 97 15.14 -4.31 7.28
CA GLU A 97 16.32 -5.11 6.95
C GLU A 97 16.82 -5.70 8.26
N VAL A 98 16.82 -7.03 8.34
CA VAL A 98 17.51 -7.72 9.43
C VAL A 98 18.98 -7.67 9.05
N THR A 99 19.71 -6.67 9.57
CA THR A 99 21.16 -6.68 9.53
C THR A 99 21.62 -7.91 10.31
N ALA A 100 22.19 -8.89 9.61
CA ALA A 100 22.80 -10.07 10.20
C ALA A 100 24.12 -9.70 10.90
#